data_AF-A0A354B4L2-F1
#
_entry.id   AF-A0A354B4L2-F1
#
_cell.length_a   1.000
_cell.length_b   1.000
_cell.length_c   1.000
_cell.angle_alpha   90.00
_cell.angle_beta   90.00
_cell.angle_gamma   90.00
#
_symmetry.space_group_name_H-M   'P 1'
#
loop_
_entity.id
_entity.type
_entity.pdbx_description
1 polymer ?
#
loop_
_entity_poly.entity_id
_entity_poly.type
_entity_poly.pdbx_seq_one_letter_code
_entity_poly.pdbx_strand_id
1 'polypeptide(L)' 'RSRPSGPSNVVFQQSVRALDQAFLHWWASLSGKRKGPKVRSPRFKKRRGAQAIRFMSHVFRTGERSLTLSKIGRVPI' A
#
# COMPACT_ATOMS: atom_id res chain seq x y z
N ARG A 1 13.32 13.72 22.51
CA ARG A 1 14.39 13.27 21.58
C ARG A 1 14.02 11.88 21.06
N SER A 2 13.26 11.79 19.96
CA SER A 2 12.81 10.51 19.40
C SER A 2 13.96 9.82 18.65
N ARG A 3 14.39 8.63 19.10
CA ARG A 3 15.34 7.79 18.36
C ARG A 3 14.75 7.49 16.97
N PRO A 4 15.54 7.57 15.88
CA PRO A 4 15.05 7.24 14.56
C PRO A 4 14.85 5.72 14.50
N SER A 5 13.60 5.27 14.54
CA SER A 5 13.26 3.89 14.26
C SER A 5 13.68 3.54 12.82
N GLY A 6 14.25 2.35 12.65
CA GLY A 6 14.63 1.79 11.36
C GLY A 6 13.42 1.68 10.41
N PRO A 7 13.64 1.29 9.13
CA PRO A 7 12.53 1.09 8.21
C PRO A 7 11.47 0.16 8.82
N SER A 8 10.21 0.60 8.82
CA SER A 8 9.11 -0.12 9.47
C SER A 8 8.85 -1.45 8.78
N ASN A 9 9.04 -2.58 9.48
CA ASN A 9 8.76 -3.96 9.03
C ASN A 9 7.35 -4.10 8.42
N VAL A 10 6.42 -3.28 8.90
CA VAL A 10 5.04 -3.16 8.43
C VAL A 10 4.92 -2.98 6.91
N VAL A 11 5.79 -2.19 6.26
CA VAL A 11 5.69 -1.92 4.81
C VAL A 11 5.92 -3.19 3.99
N PHE A 12 6.85 -4.04 4.44
CA PHE A 12 7.11 -5.33 3.80
C PHE A 12 5.93 -6.27 3.96
N GLN A 13 5.40 -6.40 5.19
CA GLN A 13 4.22 -7.22 5.47
C GLN A 13 3.00 -6.77 4.66
N GLN A 14 2.79 -5.46 4.50
CA GLN A 14 1.71 -4.90 3.68
C GLN A 14 1.87 -5.24 2.21
N SER A 15 3.12 -5.25 1.71
CA SER A 15 3.42 -5.62 0.33
C SER A 15 3.07 -7.09 0.05
N VAL A 16 3.39 -7.99 0.98
CA VAL A 16 3.01 -9.42 0.87
C VAL A 16 1.49 -9.60 0.92
N ARG A 17 0.79 -8.91 1.81
CA ARG A 17 -0.68 -8.97 1.88
C ARG A 17 -1.34 -8.46 0.60
N ALA A 18 -0.82 -7.38 0.02
CA ALA A 18 -1.33 -6.85 -1.24
C ALA A 18 -1.11 -7.84 -2.41
N LEU A 19 0.02 -8.55 -2.40
CA LEU A 19 0.31 -9.59 -3.38
C LEU A 19 -0.70 -10.74 -3.28
N ASP A 20 -0.92 -11.27 -2.08
CA ASP A 20 -1.87 -12.34 -1.82
C ASP A 20 -3.29 -12.00 -2.32
N GLN A 21 -3.80 -10.83 -1.94
CA GLN A 21 -5.12 -10.37 -2.37
C GLN A 21 -5.22 -10.21 -3.90
N ALA A 22 -4.21 -9.62 -4.54
CA ALA A 22 -4.21 -9.45 -6.00
C ALA A 22 -4.32 -10.79 -6.73
N PHE A 23 -3.62 -11.80 -6.22
CA PHE A 23 -3.64 -13.15 -6.76
C PHE A 23 -4.97 -13.87 -6.50
N LEU A 24 -5.52 -13.79 -5.29
CA LEU A 24 -6.86 -14.32 -4.97
C LEU A 24 -7.93 -13.74 -5.89
N HIS A 25 -7.92 -12.42 -6.13
CA HIS A 25 -8.84 -11.78 -7.05
C HIS A 25 -8.67 -12.24 -8.49
N TRP A 26 -7.42 -12.49 -8.92
CA TRP A 26 -7.14 -13.00 -10.24
C TRP A 26 -7.66 -14.43 -10.42
N TRP A 27 -7.41 -15.35 -9.48
CA TRP A 27 -7.96 -16.71 -9.52
C TRP A 27 -9.50 -16.73 -9.44
N ALA A 28 -10.09 -15.89 -8.59
CA ALA A 28 -11.55 -15.73 -8.52
C ALA A 28 -12.12 -15.20 -9.85
N SER A 29 -11.36 -14.38 -10.57
CA SER A 29 -11.73 -13.90 -11.91
C SER A 29 -11.58 -14.98 -12.99
N LEU A 30 -10.58 -15.86 -12.90
CA LEU A 30 -10.40 -16.97 -13.83
C LEU A 30 -11.50 -18.03 -13.69
N SER A 31 -11.89 -18.33 -12.45
CA SER A 31 -12.94 -19.31 -12.12
C SER A 31 -14.37 -18.79 -12.31
N GLY A 32 -14.56 -17.54 -12.74
CA GLY A 32 -15.89 -16.94 -12.92
C GLY A 32 -16.65 -16.62 -11.63
N LYS A 33 -16.03 -16.80 -10.46
CA LYS A 33 -16.63 -16.50 -9.15
C LYS A 33 -16.82 -15.01 -8.91
N ARG A 34 -15.98 -14.17 -9.52
CA ARG A 34 -16.06 -12.71 -9.42
C ARG A 34 -16.97 -12.14 -10.51
N LYS A 35 -17.98 -11.36 -10.11
CA LYS A 35 -18.80 -10.56 -11.04
C LYS A 35 -17.96 -9.42 -11.66
N GLY A 36 -18.03 -9.26 -12.97
CA GLY A 36 -17.35 -8.19 -13.72
C GLY A 36 -16.31 -8.68 -14.72
N PRO A 37 -15.57 -7.75 -15.38
CA PRO A 37 -14.61 -8.08 -16.43
C PRO A 37 -13.44 -8.90 -15.88
N LYS A 38 -12.89 -9.77 -16.74
CA LYS A 38 -11.73 -10.60 -16.41
C LYS A 38 -10.54 -9.73 -16.00
N VAL A 39 -10.00 -9.99 -14.81
CA VAL A 39 -8.82 -9.31 -14.30
C VAL A 39 -7.59 -9.94 -14.95
N ARG A 40 -6.66 -9.12 -15.41
CA ARG A 40 -5.36 -9.60 -15.91
C ARG A 40 -4.51 -10.15 -14.76
N SER A 41 -3.55 -11.01 -15.07
CA SER A 41 -2.56 -11.45 -14.08
C SER A 41 -1.89 -10.26 -13.37
N PRO A 42 -1.71 -10.32 -12.04
CA PRO A 42 -1.01 -9.29 -11.28
C PRO A 42 0.41 -9.08 -11.83
N ARG A 43 0.84 -7.82 -11.92
CA ARG A 43 2.19 -7.45 -12.38
C ARG A 43 2.92 -6.68 -11.29
N PHE A 44 4.20 -6.98 -11.10
CA PHE A 44 5.04 -6.21 -10.19
C PHE A 44 5.17 -4.75 -10.66
N LYS A 45 5.16 -3.83 -9.69
CA LYS A 45 5.37 -2.40 -9.95
C LYS A 45 6.81 -2.17 -10.42
N LYS A 46 6.97 -1.27 -11.39
CA LYS A 46 8.28 -0.78 -11.83
C LYS A 46 8.67 0.44 -10.98
N ARG A 47 9.98 0.62 -10.75
CA ARG A 47 10.53 1.77 -9.99
C ARG A 47 10.10 3.14 -10.55
N ARG A 48 10.02 3.27 -11.88
CA ARG A 48 9.71 4.53 -12.59
C ARG A 48 8.20 4.80 -12.77
N GLY A 49 7.33 3.91 -12.31
CA GLY A 49 5.88 4.07 -12.43
C GLY A 49 5.26 4.78 -11.23
N ALA A 50 3.94 4.94 -11.26
CA ALA A 50 3.17 5.47 -10.13
C ALA A 50 3.36 4.60 -8.88
N GLN A 51 3.87 5.20 -7.80
CA GLN A 51 4.05 4.55 -6.52
C GLN A 51 2.88 4.88 -5.62
N ALA A 52 2.38 3.85 -4.92
CA ALA A 52 1.37 4.01 -3.90
C ALA A 52 1.76 3.10 -2.75
N ILE A 53 1.75 3.67 -1.55
CA ILE A 53 2.07 3.00 -0.30
C ILE A 53 0.93 3.25 0.68
N ARG A 54 0.60 2.25 1.50
CA ARG A 54 -0.40 2.38 2.55
C ARG A 54 0.30 2.65 3.86
N PHE A 55 0.02 3.80 4.48
CA PHE A 55 0.42 4.07 5.85
C PHE A 55 -0.64 3.53 6.81
N MET A 56 -0.23 2.96 7.94
CA MET A 56 -1.16 2.56 9.00
C MET A 56 -1.56 3.80 9.80
N SER A 57 -2.80 3.82 10.31
CA SER A 57 -3.40 4.97 11.02
C SER A 57 -2.57 5.49 12.19
N HIS A 58 -1.80 4.63 12.86
CA HIS A 58 -0.96 5.02 13.99
C HIS A 58 0.38 5.66 13.57
N VAL A 59 0.71 5.71 12.28
CA VAL A 59 2.02 6.16 11.77
C VAL A 59 1.98 7.59 11.23
N PHE A 60 0.79 8.12 10.98
CA PHE A 60 0.59 9.46 10.46
C PHE A 60 -0.50 10.22 11.23
N ARG A 61 -0.37 11.55 11.27
CA ARG A 61 -1.38 12.45 11.84
C ARG A 61 -1.95 13.30 10.73
N THR A 62 -3.27 13.36 10.62
CA THR A 62 -3.95 14.24 9.67
C THR A 62 -4.35 15.52 10.38
N GLY A 63 -4.03 16.67 9.80
CA GLY A 63 -4.61 17.98 10.14
C GLY A 63 -5.45 18.51 8.97
N GLU A 64 -6.07 19.68 9.13
CA GLU A 64 -7.07 20.23 8.16
C GLU A 64 -6.58 20.32 6.71
N ARG A 65 -5.29 20.63 6.48
CA ARG A 65 -4.68 20.75 5.13
C ARG A 65 -3.31 20.10 5.04
N SER A 66 -2.99 19.16 5.94
CA SER A 66 -1.67 18.55 5.95
C SER A 66 -1.62 17.19 6.60
N LEU A 67 -0.82 16.31 6.03
CA LEU A 67 -0.52 14.98 6.55
C LEU A 67 0.87 14.99 7.16
N THR A 68 0.98 14.74 8.45
CA THR A 68 2.27 14.63 9.14
C THR A 68 2.70 13.18 9.19
N LEU A 69 3.77 12.85 8.47
CA LEU A 69 4.38 11.53 8.47
C LEU A 69 5.53 11.50 9.47
N SER A 70 5.53 10.48 10.33
CA SER A 70 6.70 10.18 11.17
C SER A 70 7.92 10.01 10.26
N LYS A 71 8.99 10.80 10.49
CA LYS A 71 10.28 10.82 9.76
C LYS A 71 10.33 11.63 8.45
N ILE A 72 9.22 11.87 7.76
CA ILE A 72 9.20 12.71 6.54
C ILE A 72 8.78 14.16 6.88
N GLY A 73 7.95 14.34 7.91
CA GLY A 73 7.44 15.66 8.31
C GLY A 73 6.07 15.97 7.70
N ARG A 74 5.75 17.26 7.62
CA ARG A 74 4.44 17.77 7.14
C ARG A 74 4.40 17.75 5.61
N VAL A 75 3.44 17.02 5.05
CA VAL A 75 3.16 16.96 3.62
C VAL A 75 1.85 17.72 3.36
N PRO A 76 1.82 18.74 2.49
CA PRO A 76 0.58 19.42 2.12
C PRO A 76 -0.30 18.48 1.29
N ILE A 77 -1.61 18.53 1.52
CA ILE A 77 -2.64 17.75 0.80
C ILE A 77 -3.65 18.70 0.18
#